data_AF-A0A101FX88-F1
#
_entry.id   AF-A0A101FX88-F1
#
_cell.length_a   1.000
_cell.length_b   1.000
_cell.length_c   1.000
_cell.angle_alpha   90.00
_cell.angle_beta   90.00
_cell.angle_gamma   90.00
#
_symmetry.space_group_name_H-M   'P 1'
#
loop_
_entity.id
_entity.type
_entity.pdbx_description
1 polymer ?
#
loop_
_entity_poly.entity_id
_entity_poly.type
_entity_poly.pdbx_seq_one_letter_code
_entity_poly.pdbx_strand_id
1 'polypeptide(L)'
;NLVAGQIPGLLETWLGYSQGSAESYRWVITAGIIFASSALIPTFLIREHKEKRANARIPIFPRKLLKKLTNRPIVRQLALINLITGFGAAILIPYLNVFLRGKFDISDNLLGVIFSLASLMVFLGSISTPWLVKITHSRIIPTVATQATSIFFLFTLGFSPFLWLAAASLLLRNVLMQMSSPLIENFAMLVSEPEEQATIASVRSMGWQTGQAVGIFISGFVQTRLGFSPLFITTGLLYTLSTFLTWVYFRPKEKEMNDAR
;
A
#
# COMPACT_ATOMS: atom_id res chain seq x y z
N ASN A 1 -8.73 10.06 -7.34
CA ASN A 1 -8.11 9.90 -8.68
C ASN A 1 -9.07 10.21 -9.83
N LEU A 2 -10.30 9.67 -9.89
CA LEU A 2 -11.17 9.84 -11.10
C LEU A 2 -11.62 11.29 -11.21
N VAL A 3 -12.12 11.76 -10.08
CA VAL A 3 -12.55 13.11 -9.81
C VAL A 3 -11.35 14.07 -9.95
N ALA A 4 -10.21 13.76 -9.35
CA ALA A 4 -9.01 14.62 -9.45
C ALA A 4 -8.43 14.76 -10.87
N GLY A 5 -8.53 13.73 -11.71
CA GLY A 5 -8.02 13.76 -13.09
C GLY A 5 -8.99 14.34 -14.13
N GLN A 6 -10.30 14.25 -13.87
CA GLN A 6 -11.34 14.74 -14.81
C GLN A 6 -11.90 16.12 -14.43
N ILE A 7 -11.79 16.54 -13.16
CA ILE A 7 -12.19 17.88 -12.71
C ILE A 7 -11.49 19.00 -13.49
N PRO A 8 -10.17 18.96 -13.80
CA PRO A 8 -9.52 20.05 -14.54
C PRO A 8 -10.19 20.27 -15.90
N GLY A 9 -10.38 19.21 -16.68
CA GLY A 9 -11.02 19.30 -18.00
C GLY A 9 -12.51 19.66 -17.95
N LEU A 10 -13.26 19.16 -16.96
CA LEU A 10 -14.68 19.52 -16.80
C LEU A 10 -14.86 20.97 -16.34
N LEU A 11 -14.01 21.47 -15.43
CA LEU A 11 -14.01 22.89 -15.02
C LEU A 11 -13.57 23.80 -16.17
N GLU A 12 -12.57 23.41 -16.95
CA GLU A 12 -12.13 24.15 -18.14
C GLU A 12 -13.25 24.28 -19.19
N THR A 13 -14.01 23.21 -19.40
CA THR A 13 -15.14 23.20 -20.36
C THR A 13 -16.34 24.00 -19.85
N TRP A 14 -16.59 24.00 -18.54
CA TRP A 14 -17.74 24.69 -17.94
C TRP A 14 -17.47 26.19 -17.67
N LEU A 15 -16.21 26.57 -17.44
CA LEU A 15 -15.80 27.95 -17.15
C LEU A 15 -15.11 28.66 -18.34
N GLY A 16 -14.86 27.96 -19.46
CA GLY A 16 -14.32 28.55 -20.70
C GLY A 16 -12.82 28.86 -20.68
N TYR A 17 -12.03 28.17 -19.86
CA TYR A 17 -10.58 28.40 -19.75
C TYR A 17 -9.78 27.54 -20.74
N SER A 18 -8.62 28.04 -21.20
CA SER A 18 -7.70 27.27 -22.05
C SER A 18 -7.14 26.06 -21.28
N GLN A 19 -7.14 24.88 -21.92
CA GLN A 19 -6.69 23.64 -21.29
C GLN A 19 -5.25 23.73 -20.77
N GLY A 20 -5.01 23.25 -19.54
CA GLY A 20 -3.67 23.19 -18.94
C GLY A 20 -3.16 24.47 -18.28
N SER A 21 -4.03 25.46 -18.03
CA SER A 21 -3.67 26.69 -17.32
C SER A 21 -3.51 26.46 -15.81
N ALA A 22 -2.62 27.24 -15.17
CA ALA A 22 -2.38 27.17 -13.73
C ALA A 22 -3.65 27.41 -12.87
N GLU A 23 -4.60 28.19 -13.39
CA GLU A 23 -5.90 28.46 -12.76
C GLU A 23 -6.77 27.19 -12.60
N SER A 24 -6.80 26.32 -13.61
CA SER A 24 -7.55 25.05 -13.58
C SER A 24 -7.06 24.14 -12.43
N TYR A 25 -5.75 24.03 -12.27
CA TYR A 25 -5.13 23.27 -11.18
C TYR A 25 -5.42 23.90 -9.80
N ARG A 26 -5.46 25.23 -9.67
CA ARG A 26 -5.80 25.91 -8.40
C ARG A 26 -7.21 25.55 -7.93
N TRP A 27 -8.18 25.51 -8.85
CA TRP A 27 -9.56 25.12 -8.51
C TRP A 27 -9.69 23.66 -8.11
N VAL A 28 -9.01 22.75 -8.81
CA VAL A 28 -9.00 21.31 -8.47
C VAL A 28 -8.41 21.10 -7.07
N ILE A 29 -7.29 21.77 -6.76
CA ILE A 29 -6.65 21.70 -5.45
C ILE A 29 -7.57 22.28 -4.37
N THR A 30 -8.21 23.42 -4.63
CA THR A 30 -9.11 24.08 -3.67
C THR A 30 -10.33 23.20 -3.35
N ALA A 31 -10.96 22.62 -4.37
CA ALA A 31 -12.06 21.68 -4.19
C ALA A 31 -11.60 20.43 -3.42
N GLY A 32 -10.40 19.92 -3.71
CA GLY A 32 -9.78 18.82 -2.98
C GLY A 32 -9.55 19.14 -1.49
N ILE A 33 -9.11 20.36 -1.17
CA ILE A 33 -8.92 20.83 0.21
C ILE A 33 -10.27 20.85 0.94
N ILE A 34 -11.31 21.44 0.35
CA ILE A 34 -12.65 21.51 0.97
C ILE A 34 -13.19 20.10 1.26
N PHE A 35 -13.07 19.19 0.28
CA PHE A 35 -13.51 17.81 0.45
C PHE A 35 -12.70 17.09 1.54
N ALA A 36 -11.37 17.28 1.59
CA ALA A 36 -10.54 16.72 2.64
C ALA A 36 -10.87 17.29 4.02
N SER A 37 -11.20 18.58 4.13
CA SER A 37 -11.64 19.21 5.37
C SER A 37 -12.94 18.60 5.91
N SER A 38 -13.80 18.04 5.06
CA SER A 38 -15.01 17.33 5.52
C SER A 38 -14.69 16.10 6.38
N ALA A 39 -13.49 15.50 6.24
CA ALA A 39 -13.04 14.39 7.07
C ALA A 39 -12.81 14.79 8.55
N LEU A 40 -12.71 16.08 8.86
CA LEU A 40 -12.68 16.55 10.25
C LEU A 40 -14.00 16.26 10.98
N ILE A 41 -15.13 16.26 10.28
CA ILE A 41 -16.47 16.03 10.87
C ILE A 41 -16.55 14.64 11.54
N PRO A 42 -16.28 13.51 10.85
CA PRO A 42 -16.28 12.20 11.50
C PRO A 42 -15.19 12.11 12.58
N THR A 43 -14.05 12.78 12.40
CA THR A 43 -12.96 12.78 13.40
C THR A 43 -13.41 13.40 14.73
N PHE A 44 -14.17 14.50 14.70
CA PHE A 44 -14.75 15.10 15.91
C PHE A 44 -15.92 14.30 16.49
N LEU A 45 -16.59 13.47 15.68
CA LEU A 45 -17.69 12.60 16.12
C LEU A 45 -17.19 11.30 16.79
N ILE A 46 -15.92 10.92 16.61
CA ILE A 46 -15.32 9.79 17.31
C ILE A 46 -15.21 10.14 18.80
N ARG A 47 -16.13 9.59 19.60
CA ARG A 47 -16.00 9.61 21.06
C ARG A 47 -14.90 8.64 21.46
N GLU A 48 -13.78 9.18 21.92
CA GLU A 48 -12.75 8.40 22.60
C GLU A 48 -13.37 7.66 23.80
N HIS A 49 -13.34 6.33 23.77
CA HIS A 49 -13.53 5.54 24.97
C HIS A 49 -12.34 5.84 25.89
N LYS A 50 -12.55 6.69 26.90
CA LYS A 50 -11.62 6.85 28.01
C LYS A 50 -11.59 5.55 28.80
N GLU A 51 -10.80 4.57 28.37
CA GLU A 51 -10.27 3.60 29.31
C GLU A 51 -9.53 4.38 30.41
N LYS A 52 -9.75 4.00 31.67
CA LYS A 52 -9.07 4.56 32.84
C LYS A 52 -7.56 4.34 32.73
N ARG A 53 -6.86 5.18 31.97
CA ARG A 53 -5.40 5.34 32.06
C ARG A 53 -5.09 6.04 33.38
N ALA A 54 -5.10 5.27 34.45
CA ALA A 54 -4.47 5.67 35.70
C ALA A 54 -2.99 5.94 35.40
N ASN A 55 -2.57 7.21 35.48
CA ASN A 55 -1.16 7.63 35.57
C ASN A 55 -0.16 7.00 34.59
N ALA A 56 -0.53 6.80 33.32
CA ALA A 56 0.46 6.54 32.29
C ALA A 56 1.16 7.86 31.94
N ARG A 57 2.24 8.18 32.67
CA ARG A 57 3.27 9.11 32.20
C ARG A 57 3.52 8.80 30.72
N ILE A 58 3.44 9.80 29.84
CA ILE A 58 3.86 9.64 28.43
C ILE A 58 5.29 9.07 28.50
N PRO A 59 5.53 7.79 28.18
CA PRO A 59 6.85 7.24 28.34
C PRO A 59 7.65 7.85 27.20
N ILE A 60 8.51 8.81 27.56
CA ILE A 60 9.66 9.21 26.76
C ILE A 60 10.28 7.91 26.24
N PHE A 61 10.28 7.70 24.92
CA PHE A 61 10.80 6.54 24.19
C PHE A 61 11.91 5.84 25.00
N PRO A 62 11.61 4.79 25.79
CA PRO A 62 12.63 4.22 26.63
C PRO A 62 13.53 3.46 25.67
N ARG A 63 14.75 3.95 25.42
CA ARG A 63 15.75 3.24 24.61
C ARG A 63 15.87 1.77 25.04
N LYS A 64 15.61 1.47 26.32
CA LYS A 64 15.51 0.12 26.89
C LYS A 64 14.33 -0.70 26.35
N LEU A 65 13.14 -0.12 26.19
CA LEU A 65 11.98 -0.77 25.59
C LEU A 65 12.23 -1.03 24.10
N LEU A 66 12.77 -0.05 23.38
CA LEU A 66 13.15 -0.23 21.97
C LEU A 66 14.15 -1.37 21.81
N LYS A 67 15.21 -1.40 22.62
CA LYS A 67 16.23 -2.46 22.59
C LYS A 67 15.66 -3.84 22.95
N LYS A 68 14.76 -3.92 23.93
CA LYS A 68 14.06 -5.16 24.31
C LYS A 68 13.15 -5.67 23.19
N LEU A 69 12.46 -4.77 22.49
CA LEU A 69 11.54 -5.10 21.39
C LEU A 69 12.26 -5.42 20.08
N THR A 70 13.33 -4.71 19.74
CA THR A 70 14.19 -5.06 18.60
C THR A 70 14.85 -6.44 18.78
N ASN A 71 15.02 -6.89 20.03
CA ASN A 71 15.48 -8.25 20.31
C ASN A 71 14.39 -9.31 20.12
N ARG A 72 13.10 -8.94 20.04
CA ARG A 72 12.04 -9.89 19.73
C ARG A 72 12.08 -10.25 18.24
N PRO A 73 12.03 -11.55 17.89
CA PRO A 73 12.12 -11.99 16.51
C PRO A 73 10.96 -11.47 15.66
N ILE A 74 9.74 -11.35 16.20
CA ILE A 74 8.56 -10.86 15.48
C ILE A 74 8.74 -9.42 14.97
N VAL A 75 9.33 -8.53 15.78
CA VAL A 75 9.55 -7.12 15.43
C VAL A 75 10.55 -7.02 14.28
N ARG A 76 11.64 -7.79 14.35
CA ARG A 76 12.65 -7.84 13.27
C ARG A 76 12.09 -8.42 11.97
N GLN A 77 11.29 -9.50 12.07
CA GLN A 77 10.64 -10.12 10.91
C GLN A 77 9.69 -9.14 10.24
N LEU A 78 8.85 -8.45 11.01
CA LEU A 78 7.95 -7.41 10.51
C LEU A 78 8.72 -6.25 9.87
N ALA A 79 9.78 -5.76 10.50
CA ALA A 79 10.63 -4.70 9.94
C ALA A 79 11.23 -5.11 8.59
N LEU A 80 11.79 -6.31 8.52
CA LEU A 80 12.42 -6.86 7.31
C LEU A 80 11.42 -7.03 6.17
N ILE A 81 10.26 -7.64 6.44
CA ILE A 81 9.19 -7.82 5.46
C ILE A 81 8.73 -6.45 4.92
N ASN A 82 8.50 -5.48 5.80
CA ASN A 82 8.06 -4.14 5.38
C ASN A 82 9.13 -3.38 4.61
N LEU A 83 10.41 -3.56 4.95
CA LEU A 83 11.54 -2.99 4.20
C LEU A 83 11.60 -3.55 2.78
N ILE A 84 11.54 -4.87 2.63
CA ILE A 84 11.57 -5.54 1.31
C ILE A 84 10.36 -5.11 0.47
N THR A 85 9.15 -5.10 1.05
CA THR A 85 7.95 -4.67 0.33
C THR A 85 8.00 -3.19 -0.01
N GLY A 86 8.44 -2.32 0.90
CA GLY A 86 8.57 -0.88 0.67
C GLY A 86 9.58 -0.57 -0.43
N PHE A 87 10.71 -1.28 -0.45
CA PHE A 87 11.71 -1.19 -1.51
C PHE A 87 11.13 -1.64 -2.86
N GLY A 88 10.52 -2.82 -2.92
CA GLY A 88 9.88 -3.34 -4.14
C GLY A 88 8.76 -2.43 -4.67
N ALA A 89 8.01 -1.78 -3.77
CA ALA A 89 6.99 -0.81 -4.14
C ALA A 89 7.61 0.46 -4.72
N ALA A 90 8.62 1.03 -4.05
CA ALA A 90 9.23 2.27 -4.48
C ALA A 90 9.96 2.17 -5.82
N ILE A 91 10.54 1.01 -6.15
CA ILE A 91 11.29 0.89 -7.39
C ILE A 91 10.42 0.88 -8.65
N LEU A 92 9.11 0.68 -8.54
CA LEU A 92 8.25 0.46 -9.70
C LEU A 92 6.92 1.22 -9.64
N ILE A 93 6.23 1.17 -8.49
CA ILE A 93 4.83 1.61 -8.38
C ILE A 93 4.63 3.10 -8.67
N PRO A 94 5.49 4.03 -8.19
CA PRO A 94 5.37 5.44 -8.51
C PRO A 94 5.50 5.77 -10.02
N TYR A 95 6.06 4.85 -10.80
CA TYR A 95 6.45 5.06 -12.19
C TYR A 95 5.59 4.28 -13.18
N LEU A 96 4.54 3.59 -12.72
CA LEU A 96 3.64 2.83 -13.59
C LEU A 96 2.92 3.70 -14.61
N ASN A 97 2.66 4.97 -14.29
CA ASN A 97 2.13 5.95 -15.23
C ASN A 97 3.10 6.21 -16.39
N VAL A 98 4.38 6.46 -16.08
CA VAL A 98 5.45 6.69 -17.06
C VAL A 98 5.66 5.44 -17.91
N PHE A 99 5.69 4.26 -17.29
CA PHE A 99 5.80 2.99 -18.00
C PHE A 99 4.66 2.78 -19.01
N LEU A 100 3.40 2.92 -18.57
CA LEU A 100 2.24 2.69 -19.44
C LEU A 100 2.18 3.70 -20.58
N ARG A 101 2.47 4.98 -20.31
CA ARG A 101 2.56 6.03 -21.33
C ARG A 101 3.67 5.72 -22.34
N GLY A 102 4.87 5.40 -21.86
CA GLY A 102 6.01 5.11 -22.73
C GLY A 102 5.84 3.84 -23.57
N LYS A 103 5.12 2.83 -23.06
CA LYS A 103 4.93 1.54 -23.75
C LYS A 103 3.74 1.53 -24.71
N PHE A 104 2.65 2.23 -24.39
CA PHE A 104 1.38 2.14 -25.13
C PHE A 104 0.87 3.47 -25.69
N ASP A 105 1.64 4.56 -25.54
CA ASP A 105 1.30 5.91 -26.01
C ASP A 105 -0.09 6.39 -25.56
N ILE A 106 -0.45 6.07 -24.32
CA ILE A 106 -1.76 6.42 -23.76
C ILE A 106 -1.79 7.84 -23.19
N SER A 107 -2.94 8.50 -23.34
CA SER A 107 -3.17 9.85 -22.81
C SER A 107 -3.28 9.87 -21.28
N ASP A 108 -2.99 11.03 -20.69
CA ASP A 108 -3.11 11.25 -19.23
C ASP A 108 -4.57 11.07 -18.75
N ASN A 109 -5.56 11.36 -19.61
CA ASN A 109 -6.97 11.10 -19.34
C ASN A 109 -7.26 9.60 -19.15
N LEU A 110 -6.73 8.74 -20.03
CA LEU A 110 -6.94 7.30 -19.91
C LEU A 110 -6.22 6.73 -18.68
N LEU A 111 -5.00 7.21 -18.38
CA LEU A 111 -4.30 6.88 -17.14
C LEU A 111 -5.14 7.26 -15.91
N GLY A 112 -5.71 8.46 -15.92
CA GLY A 112 -6.63 8.94 -14.89
C GLY A 112 -7.79 7.96 -14.69
N VAL A 113 -8.47 7.53 -15.75
CA VAL A 113 -9.56 6.54 -15.68
C VAL A 113 -9.08 5.21 -15.09
N ILE A 114 -7.97 4.66 -15.58
CA ILE A 114 -7.42 3.36 -15.13
C ILE A 114 -7.10 3.40 -13.64
N PHE A 115 -6.33 4.38 -13.16
CA PHE A 115 -5.93 4.45 -11.76
C PHE A 115 -7.11 4.66 -10.81
N SER A 116 -8.18 5.24 -11.33
CA SER A 116 -9.34 5.56 -10.53
C SER A 116 -10.30 4.41 -10.41
N LEU A 117 -10.48 3.65 -11.50
CA LEU A 117 -11.08 2.33 -11.44
C LEU A 117 -10.26 1.43 -10.49
N ALA A 118 -8.93 1.50 -10.51
CA ALA A 118 -8.08 0.78 -9.57
C ALA A 118 -8.40 1.16 -8.11
N SER A 119 -8.51 2.45 -7.80
CA SER A 119 -8.86 2.91 -6.45
C SER A 119 -10.25 2.44 -6.01
N LEU A 120 -11.24 2.47 -6.91
CA LEU A 120 -12.60 1.97 -6.61
C LEU A 120 -12.58 0.46 -6.34
N MET A 121 -11.89 -0.32 -7.18
CA MET A 121 -11.78 -1.76 -6.98
C MET A 121 -11.01 -2.10 -5.71
N VAL A 122 -9.96 -1.34 -5.37
CA VAL A 122 -9.22 -1.51 -4.10
C VAL A 122 -10.15 -1.29 -2.92
N PHE A 123 -10.99 -0.25 -2.93
CA PHE A 123 -11.98 -0.01 -1.89
C PHE A 123 -12.94 -1.20 -1.74
N LEU A 124 -13.53 -1.66 -2.84
CA LEU A 124 -14.45 -2.81 -2.83
C LEU A 124 -13.76 -4.09 -2.36
N GLY A 125 -12.55 -4.38 -2.85
CA GLY A 125 -11.78 -5.55 -2.43
C GLY A 125 -11.38 -5.50 -0.96
N SER A 126 -11.03 -4.32 -0.45
CA SER A 126 -10.65 -4.15 0.95
C SER A 126 -11.81 -4.44 1.90
N ILE A 127 -13.04 -4.09 1.53
CA ILE A 127 -14.27 -4.45 2.27
C ILE A 127 -14.48 -5.97 2.32
N SER A 128 -14.02 -6.73 1.32
CA SER A 128 -14.11 -8.20 1.29
C SER A 128 -13.11 -8.89 2.21
N THR A 129 -12.15 -8.16 2.79
CA THR A 129 -11.07 -8.73 3.62
C THR A 129 -11.59 -9.50 4.85
N PRO A 130 -12.53 -8.98 5.68
CA PRO A 130 -13.03 -9.72 6.84
C PRO A 130 -13.74 -11.02 6.47
N TRP A 131 -14.41 -11.05 5.31
CA TRP A 131 -15.06 -12.24 4.78
C TRP A 131 -14.04 -13.32 4.41
N LEU A 132 -12.91 -12.96 3.80
CA LEU A 132 -11.81 -13.89 3.52
C LEU A 132 -11.23 -14.52 4.80
N VAL A 133 -11.07 -13.73 5.86
CA VAL A 133 -10.61 -14.24 7.17
C VAL A 133 -11.61 -15.24 7.74
N LYS A 134 -12.91 -14.96 7.63
CA LYS A 134 -13.97 -15.86 8.11
C LYS A 134 -13.95 -17.20 7.40
N ILE A 135 -13.75 -17.21 6.08
CA ILE A 135 -13.73 -18.46 5.30
C ILE A 135 -12.45 -19.26 5.54
N THR A 136 -11.31 -18.59 5.47
CA THR A 136 -10.00 -19.27 5.58
C THR A 136 -9.60 -19.56 7.03
N HIS A 137 -10.32 -19.00 8.01
CA HIS A 137 -9.97 -19.04 9.43
C HIS A 137 -8.53 -18.55 9.70
N SER A 138 -8.02 -17.66 8.84
CA SER A 138 -6.63 -17.22 8.80
C SER A 138 -6.54 -15.81 8.22
N ARG A 139 -5.59 -15.02 8.70
CA ARG A 139 -5.16 -13.77 8.07
C ARG A 139 -3.97 -14.01 7.14
N ILE A 140 -3.11 -14.98 7.46
CA ILE A 140 -1.89 -15.25 6.70
C ILE A 140 -2.16 -15.96 5.36
N ILE A 141 -3.06 -16.94 5.33
CA ILE A 141 -3.44 -17.63 4.08
C ILE A 141 -3.96 -16.65 3.02
N PRO A 142 -4.99 -15.82 3.30
CA PRO A 142 -5.50 -14.89 2.30
C PRO A 142 -4.46 -13.85 1.92
N THR A 143 -3.62 -13.36 2.84
CA THR A 143 -2.49 -12.48 2.49
C THR A 143 -1.56 -13.12 1.47
N VAL A 144 -1.09 -14.34 1.72
CA VAL A 144 -0.12 -15.00 0.85
C VAL A 144 -0.74 -15.34 -0.49
N ALA A 145 -1.99 -15.79 -0.51
CA ALA A 145 -2.72 -16.09 -1.74
C ALA A 145 -2.92 -14.83 -2.61
N THR A 146 -3.34 -13.71 -2.03
CA THR A 146 -3.54 -12.47 -2.79
C THR A 146 -2.22 -11.87 -3.25
N GLN A 147 -1.17 -11.86 -2.42
CA GLN A 147 0.15 -11.37 -2.83
C GLN A 147 0.78 -12.23 -3.94
N ALA A 148 0.72 -13.57 -3.82
CA ALA A 148 1.22 -14.47 -4.86
C ALA A 148 0.48 -14.26 -6.20
N THR A 149 -0.84 -14.14 -6.16
CA THR A 149 -1.65 -13.86 -7.36
C THR A 149 -1.35 -12.46 -7.92
N SER A 150 -1.13 -11.48 -7.04
CA SER A 150 -0.72 -10.11 -7.42
C SER A 150 0.63 -10.09 -8.16
N ILE A 151 1.58 -10.93 -7.76
CA ILE A 151 2.88 -11.07 -8.43
C ILE A 151 2.72 -11.64 -9.85
N PHE A 152 1.81 -12.60 -10.05
CA PHE A 152 1.49 -13.08 -11.39
C PHE A 152 1.00 -11.92 -12.28
N PHE A 153 0.03 -11.13 -11.80
CA PHE A 153 -0.45 -9.96 -12.53
C PHE A 153 0.61 -8.86 -12.70
N LEU A 154 1.57 -8.73 -11.78
CA LEU A 154 2.69 -7.82 -11.93
C LEU A 154 3.53 -8.16 -13.17
N PHE A 155 3.84 -9.45 -13.37
CA PHE A 155 4.58 -9.90 -14.55
C PHE A 155 3.76 -9.73 -15.83
N THR A 156 2.47 -10.09 -15.80
CA THR A 156 1.57 -9.88 -16.93
C THR A 156 1.49 -8.40 -17.30
N LEU A 157 1.41 -7.48 -16.33
CA LEU A 157 1.46 -6.04 -16.55
C LEU A 157 2.77 -5.60 -17.24
N GLY A 158 3.92 -6.02 -16.72
CA GLY A 158 5.22 -5.58 -17.25
C GLY A 158 5.52 -6.11 -18.65
N PHE A 159 5.14 -7.36 -18.93
CA PHE A 159 5.52 -8.07 -20.14
C PHE A 159 4.37 -8.22 -21.16
N SER A 160 3.16 -7.76 -20.85
CA SER A 160 2.04 -7.79 -21.80
C SER A 160 2.35 -6.98 -23.07
N PRO A 161 2.04 -7.51 -24.27
CA PRO A 161 2.10 -6.76 -25.52
C PRO A 161 0.86 -5.91 -25.76
N PHE A 162 -0.23 -6.13 -25.03
CA PHE A 162 -1.52 -5.46 -25.23
C PHE A 162 -1.89 -4.53 -24.07
N LEU A 163 -2.37 -3.33 -24.40
CA LEU A 163 -2.78 -2.32 -23.42
C LEU A 163 -3.90 -2.82 -22.50
N TRP A 164 -4.95 -3.45 -23.05
CA TRP A 164 -6.08 -3.91 -22.26
C TRP A 164 -5.65 -4.96 -21.21
N LEU A 165 -4.72 -5.85 -21.58
CA LEU A 165 -4.19 -6.88 -20.68
C LEU A 165 -3.29 -6.26 -19.62
N ALA A 166 -2.49 -5.26 -19.97
CA ALA A 166 -1.68 -4.49 -19.02
C ALA A 166 -2.58 -3.74 -18.02
N ALA A 167 -3.60 -3.03 -18.51
CA ALA A 167 -4.55 -2.29 -17.67
C ALA A 167 -5.32 -3.23 -16.72
N ALA A 168 -5.88 -4.34 -17.22
CA ALA A 168 -6.56 -5.34 -16.39
C ALA A 168 -5.63 -5.92 -15.32
N SER A 169 -4.38 -6.23 -15.69
CA SER A 169 -3.37 -6.73 -14.76
C SER A 169 -3.01 -5.69 -13.69
N LEU A 170 -2.90 -4.40 -14.05
CA LEU A 170 -2.67 -3.32 -13.10
C LEU A 170 -3.81 -3.23 -12.07
N LEU A 171 -5.06 -3.28 -12.54
CA LEU A 171 -6.24 -3.24 -11.67
C LEU A 171 -6.21 -4.41 -10.67
N LEU A 172 -6.09 -5.64 -11.18
CA LEU A 172 -6.10 -6.85 -10.34
C LEU A 172 -4.92 -6.87 -9.37
N ARG A 173 -3.70 -6.56 -9.85
CA ARG A 173 -2.51 -6.44 -9.01
C ARG A 173 -2.73 -5.47 -7.85
N ASN A 174 -3.30 -4.29 -8.13
CA ASN A 174 -3.53 -3.27 -7.10
C ASN A 174 -4.51 -3.74 -6.04
N VAL A 175 -5.64 -4.31 -6.46
CA VAL A 175 -6.67 -4.83 -5.55
C VAL A 175 -6.08 -5.92 -4.66
N LEU A 176 -5.48 -6.94 -5.27
CA LEU A 176 -4.95 -8.10 -4.57
C LEU A 176 -3.84 -7.71 -3.59
N MET A 177 -2.92 -6.82 -4.00
CA MET A 177 -1.85 -6.37 -3.11
C MET A 177 -2.41 -5.58 -1.93
N GLN A 178 -3.35 -4.66 -2.17
CA GLN A 178 -3.90 -3.79 -1.11
C GLN A 178 -4.77 -4.53 -0.10
N MET A 179 -5.47 -5.60 -0.52
CA MET A 179 -6.23 -6.45 0.41
C MET A 179 -5.36 -7.11 1.49
N SER A 180 -4.07 -7.29 1.22
CA SER A 180 -3.15 -7.92 2.17
C SER A 180 -2.74 -7.00 3.33
N SER A 181 -2.79 -5.68 3.15
CA SER A 181 -2.37 -4.69 4.15
C SER A 181 -3.17 -4.77 5.46
N PRO A 182 -4.52 -4.67 5.46
CA PRO A 182 -5.30 -4.77 6.70
C PRO A 182 -5.18 -6.13 7.39
N LEU A 183 -4.96 -7.22 6.63
CA LEU A 183 -4.75 -8.56 7.19
C LEU A 183 -3.45 -8.63 8.02
N ILE A 184 -2.35 -8.13 7.47
CA ILE A 184 -1.05 -8.12 8.15
C ILE A 184 -1.04 -7.13 9.31
N GLU A 185 -1.73 -5.99 9.17
CA GLU A 185 -1.91 -5.05 10.28
C GLU A 185 -2.68 -5.67 11.43
N ASN A 186 -3.81 -6.30 11.15
CA ASN A 186 -4.60 -6.98 12.19
C ASN A 186 -3.79 -8.12 12.84
N PHE A 187 -3.10 -8.94 12.05
CA PHE A 187 -2.24 -10.01 12.58
C PHE A 187 -1.13 -9.45 13.47
N ALA A 188 -0.43 -8.40 13.03
CA ALA A 188 0.63 -7.77 13.81
C ALA A 188 0.12 -7.25 15.16
N MET A 189 -1.11 -6.74 15.23
CA MET A 189 -1.71 -6.28 16.48
C MET A 189 -2.12 -7.45 17.39
N LEU A 190 -2.58 -8.56 16.83
CA LEU A 190 -2.98 -9.76 17.59
C LEU A 190 -1.80 -10.50 18.24
N VAL A 191 -0.63 -10.50 17.59
CA VAL A 191 0.58 -11.15 18.12
C VAL A 191 1.36 -10.27 19.11
N SER A 192 0.82 -9.11 19.46
CA SER A 192 1.53 -8.07 20.21
C SER A 192 0.77 -7.67 21.46
N GLU A 193 1.51 -7.47 22.55
CA GLU A 193 0.96 -6.92 23.79
C GLU A 193 0.49 -5.47 23.56
N PRO A 194 -0.61 -5.01 24.21
CA PRO A 194 -1.15 -3.66 24.04
C PRO A 194 -0.11 -2.54 24.19
N GLU A 195 0.85 -2.68 25.11
CA GLU A 195 1.89 -1.69 25.36
C GLU A 195 2.97 -1.65 24.26
N GLU A 196 3.08 -2.71 23.46
CA GLU A 196 4.11 -2.86 22.42
C GLU A 196 3.61 -2.44 21.03
N GLN A 197 2.29 -2.40 20.82
CA GLN A 197 1.65 -2.13 19.53
C GLN A 197 2.13 -0.83 18.86
N ALA A 198 2.27 0.27 19.62
CA ALA A 198 2.76 1.54 19.10
C ALA A 198 4.21 1.44 18.60
N THR A 199 5.05 0.69 19.30
CA THR A 199 6.45 0.48 18.88
C THR A 199 6.52 -0.40 17.64
N ILE A 200 5.70 -1.45 17.58
CA ILE A 200 5.64 -2.37 16.43
C ILE A 200 5.16 -1.65 15.18
N ALA A 201 4.12 -0.82 15.29
CA ALA A 201 3.66 0.05 14.21
C ALA A 201 4.79 0.99 13.73
N SER A 202 5.51 1.61 14.67
CA SER A 202 6.64 2.50 14.36
C SER A 202 7.77 1.78 13.64
N VAL A 203 8.17 0.60 14.10
CA VAL A 203 9.24 -0.20 13.48
C VAL A 203 8.86 -0.68 12.08
N ARG A 204 7.61 -1.11 11.88
CA ARG A 204 7.10 -1.47 10.55
C ARG A 204 7.12 -0.29 9.60
N SER A 205 6.64 0.87 10.06
CA SER A 205 6.66 2.11 9.29
C SER A 205 8.08 2.51 8.93
N MET A 206 9.03 2.47 9.87
CA MET A 206 10.44 2.74 9.58
C MET A 206 10.99 1.80 8.51
N GLY A 207 10.76 0.49 8.62
CA GLY A 207 11.19 -0.48 7.61
C GLY A 207 10.65 -0.11 6.22
N TRP A 208 9.35 0.14 6.13
CA TRP A 208 8.69 0.57 4.90
C TRP A 208 9.27 1.85 4.31
N GLN A 209 9.40 2.91 5.11
CA GLN A 209 9.93 4.21 4.69
C GLN A 209 11.41 4.13 4.27
N THR A 210 12.23 3.35 4.98
CA THR A 210 13.62 3.09 4.59
C THR A 210 13.70 2.38 3.25
N GLY A 211 12.89 1.32 3.06
CA GLY A 211 12.78 0.65 1.78
C GLY A 211 12.38 1.61 0.66
N GLN A 212 11.39 2.48 0.93
CA GLN A 212 10.95 3.45 -0.07
C GLN A 212 12.04 4.46 -0.47
N ALA A 213 12.72 5.05 0.52
CA ALA A 213 13.75 6.06 0.28
C ALA A 213 14.88 5.53 -0.60
N VAL A 214 15.34 4.30 -0.32
CA VAL A 214 16.38 3.64 -1.12
C VAL A 214 15.84 3.24 -2.49
N GLY A 215 14.60 2.77 -2.57
CA GLY A 215 13.97 2.32 -3.81
C GLY A 215 13.80 3.42 -4.85
N ILE A 216 13.33 4.60 -4.44
CA ILE A 216 13.15 5.74 -5.35
C ILE A 216 14.48 6.14 -6.00
N PHE A 217 15.55 6.22 -5.21
CA PHE A 217 16.87 6.60 -5.70
C PHE A 217 17.43 5.59 -6.72
N ILE A 218 17.37 4.29 -6.38
CA ILE A 218 17.87 3.22 -7.26
C ILE A 218 17.05 3.14 -8.55
N SER A 219 15.74 3.32 -8.44
CA SER A 219 14.83 3.22 -9.59
C SER A 219 15.14 4.22 -10.67
N GLY A 220 15.32 5.51 -10.34
CA GLY A 220 15.61 6.54 -11.34
C GLY A 220 16.89 6.23 -12.15
N PHE A 221 17.92 5.70 -11.48
CA PHE A 221 19.16 5.29 -12.15
C PHE A 221 18.96 4.10 -13.09
N VAL A 222 18.20 3.08 -12.66
CA VAL A 222 17.93 1.89 -13.48
C VAL A 222 17.02 2.23 -14.66
N GLN A 223 15.97 3.04 -14.45
CA GLN A 223 15.05 3.45 -15.51
C GLN A 223 15.77 4.14 -16.67
N THR A 224 16.69 5.05 -16.37
CA THR A 224 17.41 5.84 -17.38
C THR A 224 18.41 5.03 -18.21
N ARG A 225 18.96 3.94 -17.66
CA ARG A 225 20.00 3.13 -18.32
C ARG A 225 19.51 1.80 -18.89
N LEU A 226 18.58 1.15 -18.18
CA LEU A 226 18.16 -0.23 -18.46
C LEU A 226 16.64 -0.36 -18.69
N GLY A 227 15.88 0.74 -18.57
CA GLY A 227 14.43 0.75 -18.73
C GLY A 227 13.68 0.07 -17.58
N PHE A 228 12.42 -0.32 -17.85
CA PHE A 228 11.50 -0.84 -16.84
C PHE A 228 11.58 -2.36 -16.61
N SER A 229 12.05 -3.15 -17.59
CA SER A 229 12.04 -4.62 -17.47
C SER A 229 12.80 -5.16 -16.25
N PRO A 230 14.02 -4.67 -15.92
CA PRO A 230 14.72 -5.10 -14.71
C PRO A 230 13.97 -4.72 -13.42
N LEU A 231 13.21 -3.63 -13.43
CA LEU A 231 12.42 -3.17 -12.27
C LEU A 231 11.23 -4.10 -12.03
N PHE A 232 10.52 -4.52 -13.09
CA PHE A 232 9.47 -5.53 -12.97
C PHE A 232 9.99 -6.86 -12.41
N ILE A 233 11.13 -7.33 -12.91
CA ILE A 233 11.77 -8.56 -12.41
C ILE A 233 12.17 -8.40 -10.94
N THR A 234 12.87 -7.32 -10.62
CA THR A 234 13.34 -7.05 -9.25
C THR A 234 12.18 -6.91 -8.27
N THR A 235 11.12 -6.16 -8.62
CA THR A 235 9.91 -6.05 -7.79
C THR A 235 9.23 -7.40 -7.61
N GLY A 236 9.10 -8.19 -8.67
CA GLY A 236 8.53 -9.54 -8.59
C GLY A 236 9.31 -10.45 -7.64
N LEU A 237 10.65 -10.44 -7.72
CA LEU A 237 11.52 -11.21 -6.82
C LEU A 237 11.41 -10.74 -5.36
N LEU A 238 11.44 -9.43 -5.12
CA LEU A 238 11.30 -8.85 -3.79
C LEU A 238 9.94 -9.17 -3.16
N TYR A 239 8.87 -9.05 -3.93
CA TYR A 239 7.53 -9.40 -3.47
C TYR A 239 7.36 -10.90 -3.25
N THR A 240 7.97 -11.74 -4.09
CA THR A 240 8.00 -13.19 -3.88
C THR A 240 8.71 -13.52 -2.57
N LEU A 241 9.87 -12.91 -2.33
CA LEU A 241 10.62 -13.06 -1.08
C LEU A 241 9.80 -12.58 0.12
N SER A 242 9.18 -11.41 0.04
CA SER A 242 8.35 -10.85 1.13
C SER A 242 7.13 -11.74 1.44
N THR A 243 6.44 -12.21 0.40
CA THR A 243 5.32 -13.17 0.50
C THR A 243 5.77 -14.47 1.16
N PHE A 244 6.91 -15.01 0.72
CA PHE A 244 7.48 -16.24 1.25
C PHE A 244 7.88 -16.10 2.72
N LEU A 245 8.58 -15.02 3.09
CA LEU A 245 8.95 -14.74 4.47
C LEU A 245 7.72 -14.55 5.36
N THR A 246 6.67 -13.91 4.85
CA THR A 246 5.38 -13.77 5.54
C THR A 246 4.77 -15.14 5.85
N TRP A 247 4.75 -16.05 4.87
CA TRP A 247 4.29 -17.43 5.10
C TRP A 247 5.13 -18.15 6.15
N VAL A 248 6.45 -18.20 5.98
CA VAL A 248 7.36 -18.97 6.84
C VAL A 248 7.35 -18.45 8.27
N TYR A 249 7.33 -17.13 8.47
CA TYR A 249 7.43 -16.56 9.82
C TYR A 249 6.11 -16.47 10.56
N PHE A 250 4.98 -16.27 9.87
CA PHE A 250 3.71 -15.95 10.52
C PHE A 250 2.69 -17.08 10.46
N ARG A 251 2.75 -18.00 9.49
CA ARG A 251 1.81 -19.13 9.43
C ARG A 251 1.94 -20.08 10.63
N PRO A 252 3.15 -20.46 11.10
CA PRO A 252 3.29 -21.30 12.29
C PRO A 252 2.73 -20.61 13.54
N LYS A 253 3.06 -19.33 13.73
CA LYS A 253 2.60 -18.52 14.87
C LYS A 253 1.08 -18.38 14.91
N GLU A 254 0.44 -18.20 13.75
CA GLU A 254 -1.01 -18.14 13.67
C GLU A 254 -1.68 -19.46 14.06
N LYS A 255 -1.07 -20.61 13.69
CA LYS A 255 -1.59 -21.91 14.11
C LYS A 255 -1.48 -22.10 15.63
N GLU A 256 -0.31 -21.83 16.21
CA GLU A 256 -0.10 -21.90 17.66
C GLU A 256 -1.10 -21.05 18.44
N MET A 257 -1.43 -19.84 17.94
CA MET A 257 -2.43 -18.98 18.56
C MET A 257 -3.86 -19.49 18.44
N ASN A 258 -4.20 -20.13 17.32
CA ASN A 258 -5.54 -20.69 17.12
C ASN A 258 -5.73 -21.97 17.94
N ASP A 259 -4.69 -22.78 18.11
CA ASP A 259 -4.74 -24.02 18.89
C ASP A 259 -4.78 -23.74 20.42
N ALA A 260 -4.32 -22.56 20.84
CA ALA A 260 -4.36 -22.12 22.24
C ALA A 260 -5.70 -21.47 22.66
N ARG A 261 -6.67 -21.33 21.75
CA ARG A 261 -8.00 -20.72 21.99
C ARG A 261 -9.09 -21.79 22.04
#